data_AF-A0A8X7XBC1-F1
#
_entry.id   AF-A0A8X7XBC1-F1
#
_cell.length_a   1.000
_cell.length_b   1.000
_cell.length_c   1.000
_cell.angle_alpha   90.00
_cell.angle_beta   90.00
_cell.angle_gamma   90.00
#
_symmetry.space_group_name_H-M   'P 1'
#
loop_
_entity.id
_entity.type
_entity.pdbx_description
1 polymer ?
#
loop_
_entity_poly.entity_id
_entity_poly.type
_entity_poly.pdbx_seq_one_letter_code
_entity_poly.pdbx_strand_id
1 'polypeptide(L)'
;MCLDRAEEDKFSPGKFVYVSHDGQVELLRMQLLSSMCPLNFYNFPLDAQTCNLTFGVLAHNSTFHSSGPFHLNFLTVSTFTVLSRNTHWCLSHDRDSFCMFSGFQVTVRRRALFYIVNLIVPSALLMLLDVMGFLLPPSNKQRLTYKATTFIGYFIFILMVFTLFPPFMGPLPLIGELTW
;
A
#
# COMPACT_ATOMS: atom_id res chain seq x y z
N MET A 1 3.27 13.00 -2.96
CA MET A 1 4.72 13.24 -3.18
C MET A 1 5.40 11.89 -3.16
N CYS A 2 6.00 11.46 -4.28
CA CYS A 2 6.95 10.35 -4.26
C CYS A 2 8.25 10.89 -3.67
N LEU A 3 8.31 10.95 -2.33
CA LEU A 3 9.54 11.19 -1.60
C LEU A 3 10.16 9.82 -1.35
N ASP A 4 10.75 9.26 -2.39
CA ASP A 4 11.93 8.43 -2.25
C ASP A 4 12.62 8.37 -3.59
N ARG A 5 13.93 8.63 -3.53
CA ARG A 5 14.87 8.43 -4.64
C ARG A 5 14.62 7.01 -5.13
N ALA A 6 14.28 6.83 -6.40
CA ALA A 6 14.19 5.50 -6.98
C ALA A 6 15.48 4.77 -6.62
N GLU A 7 15.37 3.74 -5.78
CA GLU A 7 16.48 2.90 -5.42
C GLU A 7 16.98 2.33 -6.74
N GLU A 8 18.25 2.60 -7.08
CA GLU A 8 18.89 2.02 -8.26
C GLU A 8 19.11 0.53 -8.00
N ASP A 9 18.02 -0.22 -7.87
CA ASP A 9 18.08 -1.66 -7.86
C ASP A 9 18.59 -2.12 -9.21
N LYS A 10 19.63 -2.95 -9.11
CA LYS A 10 20.57 -3.37 -10.14
C LYS A 10 19.92 -4.28 -11.19
N PHE A 11 18.91 -3.79 -11.90
CA PHE A 11 18.38 -4.39 -13.12
C PHE A 11 18.25 -3.31 -14.20
N SER A 12 19.36 -3.10 -14.92
CA SER A 12 19.43 -2.14 -16.02
C SER A 12 19.49 -2.87 -17.36
N PRO A 13 18.37 -3.37 -17.92
CA PRO A 13 18.31 -3.68 -19.33
C PRO A 13 17.90 -2.40 -20.08
N GLY A 14 18.83 -1.83 -20.85
CA GLY A 14 18.54 -0.76 -21.81
C GLY A 14 19.30 0.54 -21.61
N LYS A 15 20.63 0.53 -21.85
CA LYS A 15 21.41 1.75 -22.13
C LYS A 15 21.40 2.12 -23.62
N PHE A 16 20.42 1.62 -24.37
CA PHE A 16 20.31 1.86 -25.80
C PHE A 16 19.18 2.85 -26.06
N VAL A 17 19.51 3.89 -26.81
CA VAL A 17 18.56 4.87 -27.32
C VAL A 17 18.34 4.53 -28.79
N TYR A 18 17.10 4.35 -29.21
CA TYR A 18 16.77 4.14 -30.61
C TYR A 18 16.49 5.49 -31.25
N VAL A 19 17.27 5.83 -32.28
CA VAL A 19 17.11 7.07 -33.03
C VAL A 19 16.65 6.72 -34.45
N SER A 20 15.46 7.19 -34.80
CA SER A 20 14.89 7.02 -36.14
C SER A 20 15.34 8.14 -37.07
N HIS A 21 15.35 7.89 -38.38
CA HIS A 21 15.74 8.89 -39.39
C HIS A 21 14.84 10.13 -39.40
N ASP A 22 13.61 10.02 -38.89
CA ASP A 22 12.64 11.12 -38.77
C ASP A 22 12.88 12.03 -37.56
N GLY A 23 14.00 11.84 -36.84
CA GLY A 23 14.33 12.61 -35.65
C GLY A 23 13.59 12.17 -34.38
N GLN A 24 12.83 11.07 -34.43
CA GLN A 24 12.22 10.47 -33.25
C GLN A 24 13.26 9.71 -32.44
N VAL A 25 13.28 9.98 -31.13
CA VAL A 25 14.21 9.37 -30.18
C VAL A 25 13.40 8.59 -29.16
N GLU A 26 13.58 7.27 -29.12
CA GLU A 26 12.88 6.38 -28.19
C GLU A 26 13.86 5.81 -27.16
N LEU A 27 13.47 5.89 -25.88
CA LEU A 27 14.25 5.37 -24.77
C LEU A 27 13.35 4.54 -23.85
N LEU A 28 13.66 3.26 -23.74
CA LEU A 28 12.95 2.31 -22.88
C LEU A 28 13.76 2.13 -21.59
N ARG A 29 13.16 2.48 -20.44
CA ARG A 29 13.72 2.19 -19.10
C ARG A 29 12.71 1.45 -18.26
N MET A 30 13.17 0.38 -17.61
CA MET A 30 12.44 -0.27 -16.52
C MET A 30 12.91 0.34 -15.21
N GLN A 31 11.99 0.87 -14.41
CA GLN A 31 12.32 1.50 -13.13
C GLN A 31 11.31 1.07 -12.07
N LEU A 32 11.81 0.70 -10.90
CA LEU A 32 10.99 0.45 -9.74
C LEU A 32 10.59 1.79 -9.13
N LEU A 33 9.29 2.00 -8.95
CA LEU A 33 8.74 3.21 -8.36
C LEU A 33 8.06 2.85 -7.04
N SER A 34 8.56 3.41 -5.95
CA SER A 34 7.92 3.32 -4.64
C SER A 34 7.18 4.63 -4.34
N SER A 35 5.95 4.53 -3.83
CA SER A 35 5.14 5.69 -3.47
C SER A 35 4.39 5.44 -2.16
N MET A 36 4.32 6.47 -1.31
CA MET A 36 3.49 6.43 -0.11
C MET A 36 2.04 6.82 -0.43
N CYS A 37 1.09 6.05 0.08
CA CYS A 37 -0.34 6.24 -0.15
C CYS A 37 -1.11 6.06 1.17
N PRO A 38 -2.11 6.92 1.46
CA PRO A 38 -2.92 6.77 2.67
C PRO A 38 -3.76 5.51 2.61
N LEU A 39 -3.79 4.79 3.72
CA LEU A 39 -4.44 3.49 3.80
C LEU A 39 -5.74 3.57 4.62
N ASN A 40 -6.83 3.05 4.07
CA ASN A 40 -8.16 3.06 4.71
C ASN A 40 -8.62 1.63 5.03
N PHE A 41 -8.95 1.37 6.30
CA PHE A 41 -9.31 0.04 6.81
C PHE A 41 -10.81 -0.21 7.00
N TYR A 42 -11.68 0.75 6.71
CA TYR A 42 -13.11 0.65 7.04
C TYR A 42 -13.78 -0.64 6.49
N ASN A 43 -13.41 -1.04 5.27
CA ASN A 43 -13.93 -2.23 4.59
C ASN A 43 -12.95 -3.41 4.56
N PHE A 44 -11.94 -3.43 5.44
CA PHE A 44 -11.01 -4.56 5.51
C PHE A 44 -11.75 -5.87 5.79
N PRO A 45 -11.44 -7.01 5.13
CA PRO A 45 -10.42 -7.27 4.11
C PRO A 45 -10.90 -7.16 2.64
N LEU A 46 -12.13 -6.67 2.42
CA LEU A 46 -12.73 -6.41 1.11
C LEU A 46 -12.51 -4.94 0.69
N ASP A 47 -11.32 -4.42 0.98
CA ASP A 47 -10.94 -3.04 0.72
C ASP A 47 -10.43 -2.85 -0.72
N ALA A 48 -10.73 -1.66 -1.27
CA ALA A 48 -10.14 -1.15 -2.49
C ALA A 48 -9.47 0.19 -2.15
N GLN A 49 -8.18 0.30 -2.45
CA GLN A 49 -7.37 1.46 -2.10
C GLN A 49 -6.99 2.22 -3.37
N THR A 50 -7.21 3.53 -3.38
CA THR A 50 -6.88 4.38 -4.53
C THR A 50 -5.67 5.24 -4.19
N CYS A 51 -4.62 5.10 -4.97
CA CYS A 51 -3.35 5.78 -4.79
C CYS A 51 -3.06 6.69 -5.99
N ASN A 52 -2.61 7.90 -5.70
CA ASN A 52 -2.28 8.90 -6.70
C ASN A 52 -0.76 8.91 -6.92
N LEU A 53 -0.33 8.51 -8.11
CA LEU A 53 1.06 8.63 -8.56
C LEU A 53 1.22 9.94 -9.33
N THR A 54 2.25 10.71 -9.05
CA THR A 54 2.52 11.98 -9.75
C THR A 54 3.88 11.94 -10.40
N PHE A 55 3.94 12.16 -11.71
CA PHE A 55 5.16 12.31 -12.47
C PHE A 55 5.32 13.77 -12.89
N GLY A 56 6.54 14.28 -12.91
CA GLY A 56 6.79 15.64 -13.38
C GLY A 56 8.20 15.79 -13.90
N VAL A 57 8.41 16.83 -14.70
CA VAL A 57 9.72 17.17 -15.24
C VAL A 57 10.24 18.39 -14.50
N LEU A 58 11.42 18.25 -13.89
CA LEU A 58 12.13 19.35 -13.23
C LEU A 58 13.01 20.10 -14.22
N ALA A 59 12.45 20.59 -15.32
CA ALA A 59 13.16 21.45 -16.26
C ALA A 59 12.44 22.78 -16.45
N HIS A 60 13.23 23.85 -16.57
CA HIS A 60 12.73 25.21 -16.77
C HIS A 60 12.01 25.29 -18.12
N ASN A 61 10.71 25.61 -18.11
CA ASN A 61 9.86 25.75 -19.31
C ASN A 61 9.66 24.50 -20.21
N SER A 62 9.88 23.27 -19.74
CA SER A 62 9.34 22.03 -20.40
C SER A 62 7.93 21.54 -19.95
N THR A 63 6.90 21.60 -20.81
CA THR A 63 5.59 20.99 -20.50
C THR A 63 5.67 19.47 -20.59
N PHE A 64 5.21 18.75 -19.57
CA PHE A 64 5.12 17.28 -19.65
C PHE A 64 3.83 16.88 -20.38
N HIS A 65 3.95 16.52 -21.66
CA HIS A 65 2.86 15.92 -22.41
C HIS A 65 2.92 14.38 -22.29
N SER A 66 1.98 13.81 -21.55
CA SER A 66 1.76 12.36 -21.57
C SER A 66 0.92 12.03 -22.81
N SER A 67 1.58 11.61 -23.89
CA SER A 67 0.91 11.13 -25.11
C SER A 67 0.49 9.68 -24.92
N GLY A 68 -0.70 9.46 -24.37
CA GLY A 68 -1.40 8.18 -24.46
C GLY A 68 -1.90 7.63 -23.12
N PRO A 69 -2.95 6.78 -23.16
CA PRO A 69 -3.43 6.08 -21.98
C PRO A 69 -2.31 5.23 -21.38
N PHE A 70 -2.04 5.41 -20.09
CA PHE A 70 -1.16 4.52 -19.35
C PHE A 70 -1.83 3.14 -19.25
N HIS A 71 -1.53 2.28 -20.22
CA HIS A 71 -2.00 0.90 -20.23
C HIS A 71 -1.16 0.08 -19.26
N LEU A 72 -1.54 0.09 -17.98
CA LEU A 72 -1.17 -1.02 -17.11
C LEU A 72 -1.92 -2.25 -17.62
N ASN A 73 -1.19 -3.17 -18.23
CA ASN A 73 -1.68 -4.53 -18.38
C ASN A 73 -2.13 -5.01 -17.00
N PHE A 74 -3.31 -5.64 -16.92
CA PHE A 74 -3.85 -6.19 -15.69
C PHE A 74 -2.85 -7.19 -15.11
N LEU A 75 -1.97 -6.71 -14.23
CA LEU A 75 -1.04 -7.54 -13.48
C LEU A 75 -1.81 -8.07 -12.28
N THR A 76 -2.40 -9.25 -12.45
CA THR A 76 -2.89 -10.02 -11.31
C THR A 76 -1.69 -10.61 -10.60
N VAL A 77 -1.18 -9.91 -9.60
CA VAL A 77 -0.22 -10.49 -8.66
C VAL A 77 -1.00 -11.35 -7.66
N SER A 78 -0.35 -12.36 -7.10
CA SER A 78 -0.97 -13.41 -6.27
C SER A 78 -1.89 -12.90 -5.15
N THR A 79 -1.67 -11.68 -4.65
CA THR A 79 -2.38 -11.08 -3.50
C THR A 79 -3.30 -9.92 -3.86
N PHE A 80 -3.10 -9.26 -5.01
CA PHE A 80 -3.83 -8.04 -5.37
C PHE A 80 -4.26 -8.00 -6.85
N THR A 81 -5.30 -7.22 -7.11
CA THR A 81 -5.75 -6.87 -8.45
C THR A 81 -5.56 -5.37 -8.66
N VAL A 82 -4.80 -5.00 -9.68
CA VAL A 82 -4.56 -3.59 -10.03
C VAL A 82 -5.61 -3.15 -11.05
N LEU A 83 -6.35 -2.12 -10.70
CA LEU A 83 -7.29 -1.41 -11.56
C LEU A 83 -6.76 0.02 -11.74
N SER A 84 -6.23 0.36 -12.91
CA SER A 84 -5.77 1.72 -13.18
C SER A 84 -6.87 2.56 -13.82
N ARG A 85 -6.99 3.83 -13.40
CA ARG A 85 -7.86 4.81 -14.04
C ARG A 85 -7.01 6.02 -14.45
N ASN A 86 -7.02 6.34 -15.74
CA ASN A 86 -6.30 7.49 -16.29
C ASN A 86 -7.05 8.79 -15.96
N THR A 87 -6.90 9.30 -14.74
CA THR A 87 -7.36 10.65 -14.38
C THR A 87 -6.17 11.59 -14.39
N HIS A 88 -6.00 12.33 -15.48
CA HIS A 88 -4.97 13.36 -15.59
C HIS A 88 -5.38 14.56 -14.73
N TRP A 89 -4.51 14.96 -13.81
CA TRP A 89 -4.61 16.24 -13.11
C TRP A 89 -3.24 16.93 -13.13
N CYS A 90 -3.25 18.24 -13.37
CA CYS A 90 -2.06 19.08 -13.40
C CYS A 90 -1.99 19.96 -12.15
N LEU A 91 -0.80 20.06 -11.56
CA LEU A 91 -0.46 21.16 -10.65
C LEU A 91 0.21 22.25 -11.47
N SER A 92 -0.46 23.41 -11.56
CA SER A 92 0.11 24.65 -12.09
C SER A 92 0.58 25.50 -10.91
N HIS A 93 1.78 26.06 -11.04
CA HIS A 93 2.25 27.12 -10.15
C HIS A 93 1.79 28.47 -10.72
N ASP A 94 1.37 29.36 -9.83
CA ASP A 94 0.64 30.62 -10.07
C ASP A 94 0.97 31.34 -11.40
N ARG A 95 -0.12 31.71 -12.10
CA ARG A 95 -0.26 32.50 -13.35
C ARG A 95 0.27 31.99 -14.69
N ASP A 96 1.06 30.92 -14.76
CA ASP A 96 1.42 30.31 -16.05
C ASP A 96 0.71 28.96 -16.24
N SER A 97 0.05 28.79 -17.38
CA SER A 97 -0.72 27.60 -17.80
C SER A 97 0.18 26.41 -18.15
N PHE A 98 1.14 26.14 -17.27
CA PHE A 98 2.20 25.19 -17.52
C PHE A 98 2.03 23.97 -16.60
N CYS A 99 1.69 22.84 -17.19
CA CYS A 99 1.60 21.55 -16.50
C CYS A 99 3.02 20.97 -16.31
N MET A 100 3.58 21.17 -15.11
CA MET A 100 4.87 20.58 -14.74
C MET A 100 4.71 19.14 -14.22
N PHE A 101 3.55 18.83 -13.64
CA PHE A 101 3.23 17.53 -13.05
C PHE A 101 1.96 16.94 -13.66
N SER A 102 1.96 15.63 -13.92
CA SER A 102 0.80 14.82 -14.31
C SER A 102 0.55 13.74 -13.26
N GLY A 103 -0.67 13.71 -12.73
CA GLY A 103 -1.12 12.65 -11.83
C GLY A 103 -1.80 11.47 -12.53
N PHE A 104 -1.71 10.29 -11.91
CA PHE A 104 -2.33 9.03 -12.32
C PHE A 104 -2.96 8.35 -11.11
N GLN A 105 -4.15 7.76 -11.27
CA GLN A 105 -4.84 7.02 -10.22
C GLN A 105 -4.69 5.51 -10.41
N VAL A 106 -4.14 4.85 -9.40
CA VAL A 106 -4.01 3.40 -9.33
C VAL A 106 -4.88 2.89 -8.19
N THR A 107 -5.90 2.12 -8.52
CA THR A 107 -6.74 1.44 -7.53
C THR A 107 -6.25 0.01 -7.37
N VAL A 108 -6.00 -0.42 -6.13
CA VAL A 108 -5.58 -1.79 -5.81
C VAL A 108 -6.66 -2.43 -4.96
N ARG A 109 -7.11 -3.62 -5.35
CA ARG A 109 -8.11 -4.40 -4.61
C ARG A 109 -7.49 -5.68 -4.05
N ARG A 110 -7.73 -5.94 -2.76
CA ARG A 110 -7.19 -7.07 -1.99
C ARG A 110 -7.99 -8.36 -2.23
N ARG A 111 -7.29 -9.50 -2.23
CA ARG A 111 -7.93 -10.83 -2.19
C ARG A 111 -8.29 -11.21 -0.75
N ALA A 112 -9.56 -11.04 -0.38
CA ALA A 112 -10.03 -11.16 1.01
C ALA A 112 -9.89 -12.56 1.65
N LEU A 113 -10.00 -13.64 0.87
CA LEU A 113 -10.09 -15.01 1.40
C LEU A 113 -8.89 -15.40 2.29
N PHE A 114 -7.68 -15.01 1.89
CA PHE A 114 -6.46 -15.28 2.67
C PHE A 114 -6.52 -14.63 4.06
N TYR A 115 -7.01 -13.39 4.15
CA TYR A 115 -7.12 -12.64 5.40
C TYR A 115 -8.27 -13.14 6.27
N ILE A 116 -9.38 -13.57 5.66
CA ILE A 116 -10.49 -14.17 6.41
C ILE A 116 -10.01 -15.43 7.16
N VAL A 117 -9.33 -16.34 6.45
CA VAL A 117 -8.88 -17.62 7.04
C VAL A 117 -7.75 -17.43 8.05
N ASN A 118 -6.80 -16.52 7.80
CA ASN A 118 -5.62 -16.38 8.67
C ASN A 118 -5.77 -15.35 9.79
N LEU A 119 -6.76 -14.45 9.72
CA LEU A 119 -6.92 -13.35 10.68
C LEU A 119 -8.28 -13.38 11.38
N ILE A 120 -9.38 -13.48 10.62
CA ILE A 120 -10.73 -13.44 11.20
C ILE A 120 -11.06 -14.74 11.93
N VAL A 121 -10.77 -15.90 11.33
CA VAL A 121 -11.07 -17.20 11.96
C VAL A 121 -10.31 -17.42 13.28
N PRO A 122 -8.98 -17.19 13.36
CA PRO A 122 -8.24 -17.39 14.62
C PRO A 122 -8.64 -16.39 15.71
N SER A 123 -8.93 -15.13 15.35
CA SER A 123 -9.37 -14.12 16.32
C SER A 123 -10.75 -14.43 16.90
N ALA A 124 -11.70 -14.88 16.07
CA ALA A 124 -13.00 -15.33 16.54
C ALA A 124 -12.88 -16.54 17.49
N LEU A 125 -11.99 -17.49 17.17
CA LEU A 125 -11.73 -18.64 18.03
C LEU A 125 -11.13 -18.23 19.39
N LEU A 126 -10.18 -17.29 19.41
CA LEU A 126 -9.62 -16.75 20.67
C LEU A 126 -10.67 -16.00 21.50
N MET A 127 -11.56 -15.22 20.86
CA MET A 127 -12.67 -14.57 21.56
C MET A 127 -13.63 -15.59 22.18
N LEU A 128 -13.97 -16.66 21.46
CA LEU A 128 -14.81 -17.74 21.97
C LEU A 128 -14.16 -18.46 23.16
N LEU A 129 -12.87 -18.77 23.08
CA LEU A 129 -12.12 -19.35 24.19
C LEU A 129 -12.11 -18.42 25.40
N ASP A 130 -11.92 -17.11 25.20
CA ASP A 130 -11.93 -16.17 26.31
C ASP A 130 -13.30 -16.15 27.04
N VAL A 131 -14.41 -16.11 26.29
CA VAL A 131 -15.77 -16.21 26.83
C VAL A 131 -15.99 -17.53 27.58
N MET A 132 -15.57 -18.66 27.01
CA MET A 132 -15.64 -19.97 27.67
C MET A 132 -14.85 -19.99 28.98
N GLY A 133 -13.71 -19.29 29.05
CA GLY A 133 -12.94 -19.13 30.27
C GLY A 133 -13.67 -18.37 31.39
N PHE A 134 -14.65 -17.52 31.07
CA PHE A 134 -15.48 -16.85 32.07
C PHE A 134 -16.59 -17.76 32.62
N LEU A 135 -17.04 -18.76 31.85
CA LEU A 135 -18.02 -19.75 32.30
C LEU A 135 -17.44 -20.75 33.31
N LEU A 136 -16.11 -20.85 33.40
CA LEU A 136 -15.46 -21.72 34.37
C LEU A 136 -15.62 -21.19 35.81
N PRO A 137 -16.17 -21.98 36.75
CA PRO A 137 -16.39 -21.53 38.11
C PRO A 137 -15.06 -21.19 38.81
N PRO A 138 -15.05 -20.18 39.71
CA PRO A 138 -13.82 -19.69 40.35
C PRO A 138 -13.19 -20.70 41.32
N SER A 139 -13.93 -21.74 41.71
CA SER A 139 -13.43 -22.86 42.53
C SER A 139 -12.49 -23.80 41.76
N ASN A 140 -12.48 -23.75 40.42
CA ASN A 140 -11.60 -24.59 39.62
C ASN A 140 -10.17 -24.06 39.61
N LYS A 141 -9.24 -24.85 40.17
CA LYS A 141 -7.80 -24.56 40.17
C LYS A 141 -7.21 -24.39 38.75
N GLN A 142 -7.86 -24.96 37.73
CA GLN A 142 -7.42 -24.90 36.33
C GLN A 142 -7.78 -23.60 35.60
N ARG A 143 -8.64 -22.75 36.18
CA ARG A 143 -9.07 -21.49 35.57
C ARG A 143 -7.91 -20.52 35.33
N LEU A 144 -6.97 -20.45 36.28
CA LEU A 144 -5.78 -19.60 36.16
C LEU A 144 -4.93 -20.01 34.96
N THR A 145 -4.66 -21.31 34.83
CA THR A 145 -3.89 -21.87 33.72
C THR A 145 -4.59 -21.63 32.38
N TYR A 146 -5.91 -21.80 32.31
CA TYR A 146 -6.70 -21.54 31.09
C TYR A 146 -6.62 -20.09 30.61
N LYS A 147 -6.78 -19.13 31.53
CA LYS A 147 -6.67 -17.70 31.19
C LYS A 147 -5.23 -17.33 30.81
N ALA A 148 -4.23 -17.89 31.47
CA ALA A 148 -2.82 -17.69 31.13
C ALA A 148 -2.48 -18.22 29.73
N THR A 149 -2.93 -19.42 29.35
CA THR A 149 -2.70 -19.97 28.00
C THR A 149 -3.42 -19.17 26.92
N THR A 150 -4.65 -18.72 27.19
CA THR A 150 -5.42 -17.86 26.27
C THR A 150 -4.72 -16.52 26.05
N PHE A 151 -4.18 -15.91 27.12
CA PHE A 151 -3.38 -14.68 27.04
C PHE A 151 -2.13 -14.88 26.17
N ILE A 152 -1.38 -15.96 26.36
CA ILE A 152 -0.23 -16.32 25.51
C ILE A 152 -0.65 -16.48 24.05
N GLY A 153 -1.80 -17.11 23.79
CA GLY A 153 -2.38 -17.23 22.45
C GLY A 153 -2.60 -15.87 21.78
N TYR A 154 -3.09 -14.87 22.52
CA TYR A 154 -3.21 -13.50 22.00
C TYR A 154 -1.86 -12.87 21.63
N PHE A 155 -0.80 -13.04 22.43
CA PHE A 155 0.53 -12.53 22.05
C PHE A 155 1.04 -13.15 20.76
N ILE A 156 0.92 -14.48 20.64
CA ILE A 156 1.37 -15.19 19.44
C ILE A 156 0.57 -14.71 18.21
N PHE A 157 -0.75 -14.55 18.35
CA PHE A 157 -1.57 -14.04 17.26
C PHE A 157 -1.20 -12.60 16.87
N ILE A 158 -0.98 -11.71 17.84
CA ILE A 158 -0.55 -10.32 17.58
C ILE A 158 0.81 -10.31 16.87
N LEU A 159 1.76 -11.15 17.29
CA LEU A 159 3.06 -11.30 16.62
C LEU A 159 2.90 -11.78 15.18
N MET A 160 2.01 -12.75 14.93
CA MET A 160 1.70 -13.20 13.56
C MET A 160 1.06 -12.09 12.72
N VAL A 161 0.19 -11.27 13.29
CA VAL A 161 -0.37 -10.10 12.60
C VAL A 161 0.75 -9.12 12.23
N PHE A 162 1.68 -8.82 13.14
CA PHE A 162 2.82 -7.94 12.83
C PHE A 162 3.77 -8.47 11.75
N THR A 163 3.85 -9.78 11.54
CA THR A 163 4.64 -10.34 10.44
C THR A 163 3.88 -10.36 9.10
N LEU A 164 2.54 -10.37 9.15
CA LEU A 164 1.69 -10.35 7.94
C LEU A 164 1.46 -8.95 7.37
N PHE A 165 1.36 -7.94 8.23
CA PHE A 165 1.27 -6.55 7.80
C PHE A 165 2.67 -5.95 7.74
N PRO A 166 3.04 -5.23 6.67
CA PRO A 166 4.28 -4.47 6.69
C PRO A 166 4.26 -3.51 7.89
N PRO A 167 5.42 -3.20 8.51
CA PRO A 167 5.47 -2.15 9.52
C PRO A 167 4.85 -0.89 8.92
N PHE A 168 3.82 -0.35 9.56
CA PHE A 168 3.27 0.93 9.15
C PHE A 168 4.39 1.97 9.22
N MET A 169 4.87 2.40 8.05
CA MET A 169 5.83 3.49 7.91
C MET A 169 5.16 4.84 7.66
N GLY A 170 3.83 4.91 7.77
CA GLY A 170 3.13 6.19 7.82
C GLY A 170 3.41 6.91 9.14
N PRO A 171 3.37 8.26 9.18
CA PRO A 171 3.44 8.97 10.44
C PRO A 171 2.33 8.44 11.34
N LEU A 172 2.67 8.02 12.55
CA LEU A 172 1.66 7.80 13.59
C LEU A 172 0.81 9.09 13.62
N PRO A 173 -0.53 9.01 13.51
CA PRO A 173 -1.34 10.20 13.74
C PRO A 173 -0.91 10.76 15.10
N LEU A 174 -0.55 12.04 15.10
CA LEU A 174 0.02 12.81 16.22
C LEU A 174 -0.83 12.69 17.48
N ILE A 175 -0.75 11.55 18.18
CA ILE A 175 -1.36 11.30 19.49
C ILE A 175 -0.35 11.66 20.59
N GLY A 176 0.43 12.72 20.35
CA GLY A 176 1.56 13.13 21.19
C GLY A 176 1.85 14.63 21.21
N GLU A 177 1.03 15.49 20.60
CA GLU A 177 1.14 16.96 20.75
C GLU A 177 0.14 17.50 21.78
N LEU A 178 0.09 16.84 22.94
CA LEU A 178 -0.51 17.37 24.16
C LEU A 178 0.46 17.14 25.33
N THR A 179 1.61 17.78 25.26
CA THR A 179 2.44 18.05 26.44
C THR A 179 2.99 19.48 26.32
N TRP A 180 2.33 20.37 27.06
CA TRP A 180 2.75 21.69 27.61
C TRP A 180 3.69 22.57 26.80
#